data_AF-A0A382QMN1-F1
#
_entry.id   AF-A0A382QMN1-F1
#
_cell.length_a   1.000
_cell.length_b   1.000
_cell.length_c   1.000
_cell.angle_alpha   90.00
_cell.angle_beta   90.00
_cell.angle_gamma   90.00
#
_symmetry.space_group_name_H-M   'P 1'
#
loop_
_entity.id
_entity.type
_entity.pdbx_description
1 polymer ?
#
loop_
_entity_poly.entity_id
_entity_poly.type
_entity_poly.pdbx_seq_one_letter_code
_entity_poly.pdbx_strand_id
1 'polypeptide(L)'
;MMHFILLLFLAPCFGQNTQTTKSVNLTTSPNIESKIGSLNSGTTIKKLKLDPSGKFVKVTFEAYVSVDALKDPTVSLPVGSSQIADDVKYKLISAKQSGNRVNIKVQITNQRAKPFDFMAMTLFKMYASGENVGELNPFEGNNTVSFGLKKGKPVTANMVFDFKKPPKDAELSCVSTIKTGGEKVYFQLGF
;
A
#
# COMPACT_ATOMS: atom_id res chain seq x y z
N MET A 1 -32.80 32.66 -27.89
CA MET A 1 -32.85 32.30 -26.47
C MET A 1 -31.49 31.67 -26.12
N MET A 2 -30.57 32.47 -25.59
CA MET A 2 -29.16 32.12 -25.42
C MET A 2 -28.99 31.21 -24.19
N HIS A 3 -28.59 29.96 -24.41
CA HIS A 3 -28.32 29.01 -23.34
C HIS A 3 -26.96 29.32 -22.72
N PHE A 4 -26.97 29.82 -21.48
CA PHE A 4 -25.77 30.09 -20.71
C PHE A 4 -25.26 28.76 -20.11
N ILE A 5 -24.26 28.15 -20.75
CA ILE A 5 -23.59 26.96 -20.22
C ILE A 5 -22.61 27.42 -19.14
N LEU A 6 -22.95 27.17 -17.88
CA LEU A 6 -22.06 27.38 -16.73
C LEU A 6 -21.00 26.26 -16.71
N LEU A 7 -19.87 26.50 -17.35
CA LEU A 7 -18.67 25.66 -17.24
C LEU A 7 -18.01 25.91 -15.87
N LEU A 8 -18.36 25.06 -14.89
CA LEU A 8 -17.62 24.94 -13.62
C LEU A 8 -16.25 24.33 -13.92
N PHE A 9 -15.26 25.19 -14.16
CA PHE A 9 -13.85 24.81 -14.14
C PHE A 9 -13.49 24.34 -12.71
N LEU A 10 -13.45 23.03 -12.50
CA LEU A 10 -12.75 22.43 -11.37
C LEU A 10 -11.25 22.66 -11.56
N ALA A 11 -10.78 23.86 -11.17
CA ALA A 11 -9.36 24.13 -11.09
C ALA A 11 -8.73 23.11 -10.11
N PRO A 12 -7.66 22.41 -10.51
CA PRO A 12 -6.93 21.58 -9.56
C PRO A 12 -6.44 22.48 -8.43
N CYS A 13 -6.82 22.15 -7.18
CA CYS A 13 -6.32 22.85 -6.00
C CYS A 13 -4.81 22.63 -5.90
N PHE A 14 -4.04 23.53 -6.52
CA PHE A 14 -2.61 23.62 -6.30
C PHE A 14 -2.39 24.09 -4.87
N GLY A 15 -2.00 23.15 -3.99
CA GLY A 15 -1.72 23.49 -2.60
C GLY A 15 -0.59 24.51 -2.51
N GLN A 16 -0.84 25.63 -1.84
CA GLN A 16 0.14 26.69 -1.65
C GLN A 16 1.04 26.37 -0.45
N ASN A 17 2.35 26.41 -0.65
CA ASN A 17 3.32 26.30 0.44
C ASN A 17 3.38 27.61 1.24
N THR A 18 3.45 27.50 2.56
CA THR A 18 3.69 28.64 3.47
C THR A 18 4.47 28.17 4.67
N GLN A 19 5.02 29.11 5.45
CA GLN A 19 5.65 28.82 6.73
C GLN A 19 4.73 29.19 7.90
N THR A 20 4.85 28.45 8.99
CA THR A 20 4.27 28.84 10.29
C THR A 20 5.05 30.03 10.86
N THR A 21 4.36 30.98 11.47
CA THR A 21 5.01 32.14 12.12
C THR A 21 5.23 31.96 13.62
N LYS A 22 4.62 30.91 14.19
CA LYS A 22 4.73 30.52 15.59
C LYS A 22 4.53 29.01 15.72
N SER A 23 4.90 28.45 16.88
CA SER A 23 4.60 27.06 17.19
C SER A 23 3.08 26.82 17.19
N VAL A 24 2.65 25.73 16.57
CA VAL A 24 1.22 25.43 16.39
C VAL A 24 0.95 23.94 16.64
N ASN A 25 -0.13 23.63 17.36
CA ASN A 25 -0.56 22.25 17.57
C ASN A 25 -1.23 21.71 16.29
N LEU A 26 -0.96 20.44 15.99
CA LEU A 26 -1.65 19.69 14.95
C LEU A 26 -2.82 18.93 15.56
N THR A 27 -3.96 18.98 14.89
CA THR A 27 -5.22 18.39 15.33
C THR A 27 -5.81 17.53 14.21
N THR A 28 -6.56 16.48 14.54
CA THR A 28 -7.22 15.61 13.52
C THR A 28 -8.50 16.20 12.97
N SER A 29 -9.02 17.24 13.61
CA SER A 29 -10.24 17.97 13.26
C SER A 29 -10.09 19.45 13.63
N PRO A 30 -10.86 20.37 13.03
CA PRO A 30 -10.78 21.81 13.30
C PRO A 30 -11.30 22.17 14.71
N ASN A 31 -10.52 21.81 15.73
CA ASN A 31 -10.75 22.10 17.14
C ASN A 31 -9.40 22.38 17.84
N ILE A 32 -9.45 22.77 19.11
CA ILE A 32 -8.26 23.03 19.93
C ILE A 32 -7.99 21.94 20.98
N GLU A 33 -8.90 20.96 21.10
CA GLU A 33 -8.89 19.96 22.18
C GLU A 33 -8.05 18.73 21.84
N SER A 34 -7.97 18.37 20.55
CA SER A 34 -7.20 17.20 20.10
C SER A 34 -5.79 17.61 19.68
N LYS A 35 -4.76 17.02 20.28
CA LYS A 35 -3.35 17.24 19.89
C LYS A 35 -2.71 15.93 19.46
N ILE A 36 -2.28 15.87 18.21
CA ILE A 36 -1.47 14.76 17.68
C ILE A 36 0.01 15.12 17.50
N GLY A 37 0.36 16.40 17.66
CA GLY A 37 1.72 16.88 17.54
C GLY A 37 1.78 18.41 17.55
N SER A 38 2.95 18.96 17.27
CA SER A 38 3.13 20.40 17.07
C SER A 38 4.20 20.67 16.02
N LEU A 39 4.03 21.74 15.27
CA LEU A 39 5.03 22.27 14.35
C LEU A 39 5.71 23.46 15.01
N ASN A 40 7.02 23.54 14.88
CA ASN A 40 7.78 24.71 15.31
C ASN A 40 7.48 25.92 14.39
N SER A 41 7.91 27.10 14.83
CA SER A 41 7.91 28.28 13.95
C SER A 41 8.86 28.05 12.77
N GLY A 42 8.52 28.56 11.59
CA GLY A 42 9.30 28.43 10.36
C GLY A 42 9.09 27.12 9.60
N THR A 43 8.30 26.17 10.12
CA THR A 43 8.00 24.93 9.41
C THR A 43 7.21 25.21 8.14
N THR A 44 7.69 24.67 7.02
CA THR A 44 6.97 24.74 5.74
C THR A 44 5.82 23.73 5.72
N ILE A 45 4.63 24.20 5.39
CA ILE A 45 3.41 23.42 5.26
C ILE A 45 2.80 23.63 3.88
N LYS A 46 2.16 22.60 3.33
CA LYS A 46 1.36 22.73 2.11
C LYS A 46 -0.11 22.85 2.48
N LYS A 47 -0.73 23.99 2.17
CA LYS A 47 -2.15 24.24 2.44
C LYS A 47 -3.01 23.48 1.43
N LEU A 48 -4.02 22.76 1.92
CA LEU A 48 -4.99 22.04 1.10
C LEU A 48 -6.29 22.82 0.94
N LYS A 49 -6.89 23.27 2.06
CA LYS A 49 -8.11 24.08 2.05
C LYS A 49 -8.32 24.82 3.37
N LEU A 50 -9.11 25.90 3.33
CA LEU A 50 -9.66 26.52 4.53
C LEU A 50 -10.85 25.69 5.05
N ASP A 51 -11.02 25.59 6.36
CA ASP A 51 -12.21 25.00 6.94
C ASP A 51 -13.42 25.95 6.81
N PRO A 52 -14.67 25.45 6.93
CA PRO A 52 -15.87 26.29 6.78
C PRO A 52 -15.94 27.47 7.75
N SER A 53 -15.34 27.38 8.95
CA SER A 53 -15.32 28.49 9.91
C SER A 53 -14.30 29.58 9.57
N GLY A 54 -13.36 29.31 8.67
CA GLY A 54 -12.26 30.20 8.32
C GLY A 54 -11.14 30.28 9.36
N LYS A 55 -11.22 29.53 10.46
CA LYS A 55 -10.27 29.59 11.58
C LYS A 55 -9.11 28.62 11.45
N PHE A 56 -9.27 27.57 10.65
CA PHE A 56 -8.34 26.47 10.48
C PHE A 56 -8.04 26.23 9.01
N VAL A 57 -6.79 25.87 8.73
CA VAL A 57 -6.37 25.45 7.39
C VAL A 57 -6.02 23.96 7.46
N LYS A 58 -6.63 23.15 6.58
CA LYS A 58 -6.18 21.78 6.36
C LYS A 58 -4.85 21.82 5.62
N VAL A 59 -3.84 21.14 6.16
CA VAL A 59 -2.48 21.10 5.60
C VAL A 59 -2.06 19.67 5.30
N THR A 60 -0.99 19.53 4.53
CA THR A 60 -0.21 18.29 4.36
C THR A 60 1.28 18.60 4.48
N PHE A 61 2.08 17.61 4.87
CA PHE A 61 3.52 17.67 4.95
C PHE A 61 4.12 16.27 4.74
N GLU A 62 5.37 16.22 4.29
CA GLU A 62 6.17 15.01 4.26
C GLU A 62 6.98 14.93 5.56
N ALA A 63 7.03 13.74 6.17
CA ALA A 63 7.75 13.51 7.41
C ALA A 63 8.44 12.15 7.37
N TYR A 64 9.47 12.02 8.19
CA TYR A 64 10.22 10.78 8.38
C TYR A 64 10.01 10.30 9.81
N VAL A 65 9.88 8.98 9.97
CA VAL A 65 9.81 8.32 11.27
C VAL A 65 10.93 7.30 11.33
N SER A 66 11.53 7.14 12.52
CA SER A 66 12.61 6.17 12.71
C SER A 66 12.10 4.74 12.55
N VAL A 67 12.89 3.90 11.91
CA VAL A 67 12.55 2.50 11.60
C VAL A 67 12.33 1.66 12.87
N ASP A 68 13.11 1.91 13.92
CA ASP A 68 13.01 1.25 15.23
C ASP A 68 11.74 1.62 16.02
N ALA A 69 11.10 2.74 15.67
CA ALA A 69 9.85 3.17 16.25
C ALA A 69 8.62 2.51 15.59
N LEU A 70 8.81 1.73 14.52
CA LEU A 70 7.74 1.05 13.78
C LEU A 70 7.68 -0.43 14.16
N LYS A 71 6.47 -0.93 14.41
CA LYS A 71 6.22 -2.37 14.62
C LYS A 71 6.57 -3.20 13.38
N ASP A 72 6.40 -2.61 12.20
CA ASP A 72 6.80 -3.16 10.91
C ASP A 72 7.21 -1.99 10.01
N PRO A 73 8.52 -1.82 9.72
CA PRO A 73 8.99 -0.73 8.88
C PRO A 73 8.94 -1.03 7.38
N THR A 74 8.44 -2.21 7.00
CA THR A 74 8.47 -2.65 5.61
C THR A 74 7.60 -1.75 4.73
N VAL A 75 8.19 -1.24 3.65
CA VAL A 75 7.48 -0.39 2.69
C VAL A 75 6.75 -1.27 1.68
N SER A 76 5.49 -0.91 1.41
CA SER A 76 4.70 -1.53 0.34
C SER A 76 5.13 -1.01 -1.02
N LEU A 77 5.48 -1.90 -1.93
CA LEU A 77 5.98 -1.55 -3.26
C LEU A 77 4.86 -1.51 -4.31
N PRO A 78 4.95 -0.64 -5.33
CA PRO A 78 3.96 -0.66 -6.41
C PRO A 78 4.10 -1.91 -7.30
N VAL A 79 3.01 -2.24 -8.00
CA VAL A 79 2.99 -3.25 -9.07
C VAL A 79 4.12 -2.98 -10.09
N GLY A 80 4.82 -4.05 -10.50
CA GLY A 80 6.00 -3.99 -11.38
C GLY A 80 7.33 -4.09 -10.62
N SER A 81 7.32 -3.80 -9.32
CA SER A 81 8.53 -3.81 -8.47
C SER A 81 8.99 -5.23 -8.13
N SER A 82 10.23 -5.34 -7.66
CA SER A 82 10.79 -6.58 -7.11
C SER A 82 11.42 -6.33 -5.75
N GLN A 83 11.29 -7.29 -4.83
CA GLN A 83 11.98 -7.28 -3.54
C GLN A 83 12.31 -8.69 -3.11
N ILE A 84 13.29 -8.80 -2.23
CA ILE A 84 13.81 -10.05 -1.69
C ILE A 84 13.37 -10.16 -0.23
N ALA A 85 12.90 -11.33 0.16
CA ALA A 85 12.72 -11.71 1.55
C ALA A 85 13.34 -13.08 1.79
N ASP A 86 14.30 -13.16 2.72
CA ASP A 86 15.15 -14.31 3.00
C ASP A 86 15.65 -15.00 1.72
N ASP A 87 16.34 -14.26 0.84
CA ASP A 87 16.86 -14.75 -0.44
C ASP A 87 15.82 -15.37 -1.38
N VAL A 88 14.53 -15.06 -1.22
CA VAL A 88 13.50 -15.34 -2.21
C VAL A 88 13.07 -14.02 -2.84
N LYS A 89 13.32 -13.89 -4.14
CA LYS A 89 12.93 -12.71 -4.90
C LYS A 89 11.49 -12.84 -5.37
N TYR A 90 10.68 -11.86 -5.03
CA TYR A 90 9.32 -11.69 -5.50
C TYR A 90 9.26 -10.50 -6.45
N LYS A 91 8.64 -10.69 -7.62
CA LYS A 91 8.29 -9.61 -8.56
C LYS A 91 6.80 -9.65 -8.83
N LEU A 92 6.07 -8.62 -8.37
CA LEU A 92 4.66 -8.48 -8.70
C LEU A 92 4.53 -7.97 -10.13
N ILE A 93 4.18 -8.85 -11.07
CA ILE A 93 4.10 -8.51 -12.49
C ILE A 93 2.82 -7.74 -12.79
N SER A 94 1.68 -8.18 -12.23
CA SER A 94 0.40 -7.51 -12.44
C SER A 94 -0.59 -7.81 -11.33
N ALA A 95 -1.47 -6.85 -11.06
CA ALA A 95 -2.67 -7.02 -10.26
C ALA A 95 -3.87 -6.45 -11.03
N LYS A 96 -4.97 -7.21 -11.10
CA LYS A 96 -6.20 -6.79 -11.78
C LYS A 96 -7.41 -7.12 -10.93
N GLN A 97 -8.16 -6.10 -10.54
CA GLN A 97 -9.45 -6.26 -9.89
C GLN A 97 -10.58 -6.43 -10.93
N SER A 98 -11.51 -7.33 -10.65
CA SER A 98 -12.77 -7.47 -11.36
C SER A 98 -13.89 -7.74 -10.34
N GLY A 99 -14.61 -6.68 -9.97
CA GLY A 99 -15.60 -6.72 -8.89
C GLY A 99 -14.95 -7.12 -7.56
N ASN A 100 -15.34 -8.29 -7.05
CA ASN A 100 -14.85 -8.86 -5.80
C ASN A 100 -13.60 -9.74 -5.97
N ARG A 101 -13.12 -9.93 -7.20
CA ARG A 101 -11.99 -10.83 -7.49
C ARG A 101 -10.75 -10.03 -7.81
N VAL A 102 -9.60 -10.52 -7.39
CA VAL A 102 -8.29 -9.95 -7.76
C VAL A 102 -7.42 -11.03 -8.35
N ASN A 103 -6.96 -10.80 -9.58
CA ASN A 103 -6.02 -11.66 -10.29
C ASN A 103 -4.61 -11.11 -10.13
N ILE A 104 -3.70 -11.94 -9.60
CA ILE A 104 -2.31 -11.59 -9.35
C ILE A 104 -1.41 -12.47 -10.21
N LYS A 105 -0.37 -11.85 -10.78
CA LYS A 105 0.75 -12.55 -11.41
C LYS A 105 2.03 -12.17 -10.69
N VAL A 106 2.69 -13.14 -10.08
CA VAL A 106 3.96 -12.94 -9.36
C VAL A 106 5.01 -13.88 -9.91
N GLN A 107 6.20 -13.37 -10.12
CA GLN A 107 7.37 -14.19 -10.40
C GLN A 107 8.16 -14.38 -9.11
N ILE A 108 8.44 -15.64 -8.80
CA ILE A 108 9.19 -16.10 -7.63
C ILE A 108 10.51 -16.67 -8.11
N THR A 109 11.62 -16.20 -7.56
CA THR A 109 12.95 -16.74 -7.85
C THR A 109 13.66 -17.08 -6.56
N ASN A 110 13.99 -18.36 -6.39
CA ASN A 110 14.84 -18.79 -5.28
C ASN A 110 16.28 -18.31 -5.52
N GLN A 111 16.86 -17.53 -4.62
CA GLN A 111 18.27 -17.12 -4.65
C GLN A 111 19.11 -17.88 -3.61
N ARG A 112 18.46 -18.64 -2.72
CA ARG A 112 19.10 -19.50 -1.72
C ARG A 112 19.94 -20.58 -2.38
N ALA A 113 20.93 -21.08 -1.65
CA ALA A 113 21.68 -22.28 -2.04
C ALA A 113 20.83 -23.55 -1.95
N LYS A 114 19.92 -23.62 -0.96
CA LYS A 114 19.01 -24.75 -0.75
C LYS A 114 17.76 -24.63 -1.62
N PRO A 115 17.13 -25.76 -2.02
CA PRO A 115 15.83 -25.73 -2.69
C PRO A 115 14.77 -25.03 -1.85
N PHE A 116 13.80 -24.40 -2.52
CA PHE A 116 12.70 -23.69 -1.89
C PHE A 116 11.36 -24.28 -2.33
N ASP A 117 10.52 -24.61 -1.36
CA ASP A 117 9.16 -25.06 -1.61
C ASP A 117 8.21 -23.87 -1.57
N PHE A 118 7.63 -23.58 -2.72
CA PHE A 118 6.67 -22.51 -2.89
C PHE A 118 5.25 -23.05 -2.76
N MET A 119 4.48 -22.48 -1.84
CA MET A 119 3.05 -22.75 -1.67
C MET A 119 2.31 -21.42 -1.48
N ALA A 120 1.59 -20.96 -2.49
CA ALA A 120 0.91 -19.67 -2.47
C ALA A 120 -0.02 -19.50 -1.26
N MET A 121 -0.82 -20.52 -0.94
CA MET A 121 -1.80 -20.47 0.14
C MET A 121 -1.20 -20.21 1.53
N THR A 122 0.05 -20.59 1.74
CA THR A 122 0.73 -20.37 3.03
C THR A 122 1.60 -19.13 3.03
N LEU A 123 2.10 -18.73 1.86
CA LEU A 123 3.09 -17.66 1.73
C LEU A 123 2.49 -16.32 1.31
N PHE A 124 1.26 -16.30 0.79
CA PHE A 124 0.62 -15.10 0.24
C PHE A 124 -0.67 -14.81 0.99
N LYS A 125 -0.83 -13.55 1.39
CA LYS A 125 -2.06 -13.05 1.99
C LYS A 125 -2.43 -11.73 1.34
N MET A 126 -3.71 -11.50 1.13
CA MET A 126 -4.18 -10.23 0.57
C MET A 126 -5.12 -9.54 1.54
N TYR A 127 -4.86 -8.27 1.77
CA TYR A 127 -5.63 -7.43 2.66
C TYR A 127 -6.16 -6.23 1.88
N ALA A 128 -7.32 -5.73 2.25
CA ALA A 128 -7.89 -4.49 1.75
C ALA A 128 -8.44 -3.68 2.94
N SER A 129 -8.77 -2.42 2.69
CA SER A 129 -9.26 -1.49 3.71
C SER A 129 -10.34 -2.08 4.62
N GLY A 130 -10.14 -1.91 5.94
CA GLY A 130 -10.95 -2.51 7.00
C GLY A 130 -10.62 -3.99 7.22
N GLU A 131 -11.62 -4.77 7.62
CA GLU A 131 -11.48 -6.22 7.84
C GLU A 131 -11.72 -7.05 6.55
N ASN A 132 -11.47 -6.46 5.37
CA ASN A 132 -11.72 -7.12 4.10
C ASN A 132 -10.48 -7.92 3.66
N VAL A 133 -10.50 -9.23 3.90
CA VAL A 133 -9.40 -10.14 3.56
C VAL A 133 -9.74 -10.88 2.28
N GLY A 134 -8.75 -11.02 1.39
CA GLY A 134 -8.86 -11.81 0.18
C GLY A 134 -8.46 -13.25 0.46
N GLU A 135 -9.35 -14.19 0.14
CA GLU A 135 -9.08 -15.62 0.25
C GLU A 135 -8.52 -16.13 -1.07
N LEU A 136 -7.36 -16.81 -1.01
CA LEU A 136 -6.79 -17.41 -2.21
C LEU A 136 -7.72 -18.53 -2.69
N ASN A 137 -8.15 -18.45 -3.94
CA ASN A 137 -8.90 -19.52 -4.57
C ASN A 137 -7.95 -20.67 -4.95
N PRO A 138 -8.08 -21.87 -4.37
CA PRO A 138 -7.16 -22.97 -4.63
C PRO A 138 -7.45 -23.69 -5.96
N PHE A 139 -8.62 -23.45 -6.56
CA PHE A 139 -9.06 -24.09 -7.80
C PHE A 139 -8.77 -23.24 -9.04
N GLU A 140 -8.51 -21.95 -8.85
CA GLU A 140 -8.20 -21.01 -9.93
C GLU A 140 -6.78 -20.46 -9.79
N GLY A 141 -6.01 -20.54 -10.87
CA GLY A 141 -4.62 -20.11 -10.90
C GLY A 141 -3.72 -21.10 -11.63
N ASN A 142 -2.43 -20.82 -11.63
CA ASN A 142 -1.42 -21.70 -12.21
C ASN A 142 -0.10 -21.55 -11.45
N ASN A 143 0.64 -22.65 -11.29
CA ASN A 143 1.89 -22.73 -10.54
C ASN A 143 1.77 -22.18 -9.11
N THR A 144 0.62 -22.37 -8.46
CA THR A 144 0.37 -21.93 -7.08
C THR A 144 1.11 -22.79 -6.05
N VAL A 145 1.63 -23.94 -6.47
CA VAL A 145 2.52 -24.81 -5.70
C VAL A 145 3.68 -25.24 -6.59
N SER A 146 4.91 -25.20 -6.06
CA SER A 146 6.09 -25.72 -6.73
C SER A 146 7.15 -26.15 -5.71
N PHE A 147 7.53 -27.42 -5.74
CA PHE A 147 8.50 -27.98 -4.81
C PHE A 147 9.92 -27.96 -5.40
N GLY A 148 10.90 -27.83 -4.53
CA GLY A 148 12.31 -27.97 -4.88
C GLY A 148 12.82 -26.92 -5.87
N LEU A 149 12.30 -25.68 -5.81
CA LEU A 149 12.74 -24.61 -6.71
C LEU A 149 14.25 -24.40 -6.55
N LYS A 150 14.98 -24.67 -7.64
CA LYS A 150 16.44 -24.51 -7.69
C LYS A 150 16.82 -23.03 -7.78
N LYS A 151 18.04 -22.72 -7.33
CA LYS A 151 18.60 -21.36 -7.38
C LYS A 151 18.54 -20.78 -8.80
N GLY A 152 18.08 -19.54 -8.90
CA GLY A 152 18.11 -18.73 -10.12
C GLY A 152 17.03 -19.06 -11.15
N LYS A 153 16.28 -20.15 -11.00
CA LYS A 153 15.19 -20.49 -11.94
C LYS A 153 13.88 -19.83 -11.48
N PRO A 154 13.32 -18.86 -12.22
CA PRO A 154 12.06 -18.24 -11.85
C PRO A 154 10.88 -19.16 -12.12
N VAL A 155 9.84 -19.05 -11.28
CA VAL A 155 8.49 -19.59 -11.52
C VAL A 155 7.51 -18.43 -11.51
N THR A 156 6.62 -18.39 -12.49
CA THR A 156 5.53 -17.40 -12.55
C THR A 156 4.24 -18.06 -12.07
N ALA A 157 3.75 -17.59 -10.92
CA ALA A 157 2.48 -18.00 -10.35
C ALA A 157 1.38 -17.02 -10.75
N ASN A 158 0.24 -17.55 -11.18
CA ASN A 158 -1.00 -16.80 -11.33
C ASN A 158 -1.93 -17.23 -10.20
N MET A 159 -2.46 -16.26 -9.46
CA MET A 159 -3.28 -16.48 -8.27
C MET A 159 -4.56 -15.66 -8.39
N VAL A 160 -5.67 -16.21 -7.90
CA VAL A 160 -6.95 -15.51 -7.82
C VAL A 160 -7.32 -15.38 -6.34
N PHE A 161 -7.66 -14.18 -5.91
CA PHE A 161 -8.16 -13.90 -4.58
C PHE A 161 -9.61 -13.46 -4.66
N ASP A 162 -10.45 -14.09 -3.85
CA ASP A 162 -11.87 -13.79 -3.74
C ASP A 162 -12.12 -12.98 -2.46
N PHE A 163 -12.84 -11.87 -2.59
CA PHE A 163 -13.23 -11.02 -1.46
C PHE A 163 -14.74 -11.07 -1.26
N LYS A 164 -15.18 -10.79 -0.02
CA LYS A 164 -16.61 -10.65 0.29
C LYS A 164 -17.24 -9.40 -0.35
N LYS A 165 -16.44 -8.34 -0.53
CA LYS A 165 -16.83 -7.07 -1.15
C LYS A 165 -15.69 -6.54 -2.01
N PRO A 166 -15.95 -5.66 -3.00
CA PRO A 166 -14.89 -5.13 -3.85
C PRO A 166 -13.78 -4.51 -3.00
N PRO A 167 -12.52 -4.97 -3.13
CA PRO A 167 -11.42 -4.44 -2.34
C PRO A 167 -11.13 -2.98 -2.71
N LYS A 168 -10.63 -2.24 -1.73
CA LYS A 168 -10.09 -0.88 -1.85
C LYS A 168 -8.80 -0.79 -1.05
N ASP A 169 -7.84 -0.02 -1.53
CA ASP A 169 -6.48 0.09 -0.98
C ASP A 169 -5.85 -1.29 -0.74
N ALA A 170 -6.00 -2.19 -1.71
CA ALA A 170 -5.56 -3.56 -1.55
C ALA A 170 -4.04 -3.68 -1.51
N GLU A 171 -3.56 -4.59 -0.66
CA GLU A 171 -2.16 -4.90 -0.47
C GLU A 171 -1.95 -6.42 -0.49
N LEU A 172 -0.89 -6.84 -1.17
CA LEU A 172 -0.40 -8.22 -1.15
C LEU A 172 0.77 -8.33 -0.19
N SER A 173 0.67 -9.23 0.78
CA SER A 173 1.78 -9.66 1.64
C SER A 173 2.34 -10.98 1.13
N CYS A 174 3.65 -11.02 0.94
CA CYS A 174 4.43 -12.21 0.60
C CYS A 174 5.36 -12.51 1.77
N VAL A 175 5.28 -13.70 2.35
CA VAL A 175 6.23 -14.15 3.38
C VAL A 175 7.18 -15.18 2.79
N SER A 176 8.44 -15.12 3.22
CA SER A 176 9.51 -16.02 2.78
C SER A 176 9.44 -17.43 3.39
N THR A 177 8.71 -17.56 4.50
CA THR A 177 8.51 -18.79 5.26
C THR A 177 7.29 -18.67 6.19
N ILE A 178 6.71 -19.82 6.57
CA ILE A 178 5.63 -19.89 7.57
C ILE A 178 6.13 -19.75 9.01
N LYS A 179 7.45 -19.77 9.23
CA LYS A 179 8.04 -19.64 10.57
C LYS A 179 7.85 -18.21 11.09
N THR A 180 7.62 -18.09 12.39
CA THR A 180 7.59 -16.80 13.08
C THR A 180 8.89 -16.04 12.82
N GLY A 181 8.77 -14.75 12.45
CA GLY A 181 9.91 -13.89 12.16
C GLY A 181 10.46 -13.99 10.73
N GLY A 182 9.81 -14.74 9.83
CA GLY A 182 10.15 -14.72 8.41
C GLY A 182 9.99 -13.32 7.81
N GLU A 183 10.94 -12.94 6.95
CA GLU A 183 10.88 -11.66 6.25
C GLU A 183 9.64 -11.56 5.36
N LYS A 184 9.13 -10.33 5.24
CA LYS A 184 7.93 -10.04 4.48
C LYS A 184 8.22 -9.01 3.41
N VAL A 185 7.50 -9.15 2.30
CA VAL A 185 7.39 -8.12 1.27
C VAL A 185 5.93 -7.73 1.17
N TYR A 186 5.69 -6.43 1.01
CA TYR A 186 4.36 -5.90 0.76
C TYR A 186 4.32 -5.25 -0.62
N PHE A 187 3.18 -5.39 -1.31
CA PHE A 187 2.91 -4.72 -2.56
C PHE A 187 1.55 -4.04 -2.56
N GLN A 188 1.51 -2.76 -2.86
CA GLN A 188 0.27 -2.01 -3.01
C GLN A 188 -0.27 -2.18 -4.43
N LEU A 189 -1.56 -2.54 -4.54
CA LEU A 189 -2.16 -2.99 -5.80
C LEU A 189 -2.78 -1.84 -6.62
N GLY A 190 -2.96 -0.66 -6.01
CA GLY A 190 -3.36 0.57 -6.71
C GLY A 190 -4.86 0.77 -6.93
N PHE A 191 -5.71 -0.02 -6.27
CA PHE A 191 -7.16 0.10 -6.26
C PHE A 191 -7.72 -0.11 -4.86
#